data_AF-S4MM06-F1
#
_entry.id   AF-S4MM06-F1
#
_cell.length_a   1.000
_cell.length_b   1.000
_cell.length_c   1.000
_cell.angle_alpha   90.00
_cell.angle_beta   90.00
_cell.angle_gamma   90.00
#
_symmetry.space_group_name_H-M   'P 1'
#
loop_
_entity.id
_entity.type
_entity.pdbx_description
1 polymer ?
#
loop_
_entity_poly.entity_id
_entity_poly.type
_entity_poly.pdbx_seq_one_letter_code
_entity_poly.pdbx_strand_id
1 'polypeptide(L)'
;MPRDIDAAAHRLTGVRLVDIESLAEASAGAPMAADVDQVRRIVSDEVAAFGAALKAAHITPTVVALRTMAADVVASEIARLDGRLPGLDDKHRAEITQTVRRVVDKLLHAPTVRVKQLAAEPGGAGYADALRTLFDLDPETVAAVSRAEDSTEKDRGPA
;
A
#
# COMPACT_ATOMS: atom_id res chain seq x y z
N MET A 1 22.09 -27.62 -9.21
CA MET A 1 23.31 -27.93 -8.45
C MET A 1 24.08 -28.99 -9.23
N PRO A 2 25.34 -28.76 -9.64
CA PRO A 2 26.14 -29.80 -10.27
C PRO A 2 26.40 -30.94 -9.27
N ARG A 3 26.45 -32.18 -9.75
CA ARG A 3 26.67 -33.36 -8.90
C ARG A 3 28.16 -33.53 -8.64
N ASP A 4 28.52 -33.78 -7.38
CA ASP A 4 29.90 -34.11 -6.99
C ASP A 4 30.28 -35.56 -7.34
N ILE A 5 29.28 -36.44 -7.44
CA ILE A 5 29.43 -37.88 -7.71
C ILE A 5 28.63 -38.24 -8.97
N ASP A 6 29.26 -38.99 -9.88
CA ASP A 6 28.61 -39.51 -11.09
C ASP A 6 27.43 -40.43 -10.72
N ALA A 7 26.28 -40.20 -11.35
CA ALA A 7 25.08 -41.01 -11.17
C ALA A 7 25.30 -42.51 -11.48
N ALA A 8 26.31 -42.83 -12.29
CA ALA A 8 26.76 -44.19 -12.57
C ALA A 8 27.10 -45.00 -11.31
N ALA A 9 27.46 -44.34 -10.20
CA ALA A 9 27.72 -44.98 -8.91
C ALA A 9 26.52 -45.79 -8.37
N HIS A 10 25.27 -45.46 -8.77
CA HIS A 10 24.08 -46.27 -8.45
C HIS A 10 24.14 -47.71 -8.96
N ARG A 11 24.95 -47.99 -10.00
CA ARG A 11 25.05 -49.31 -10.62
C ARG A 11 26.14 -50.19 -10.01
N LEU A 12 26.95 -49.65 -9.10
CA LEU A 12 28.06 -50.38 -8.49
C LEU A 12 27.55 -51.26 -7.34
N THR A 13 27.90 -52.55 -7.36
CA THR A 13 27.52 -53.50 -6.31
C THR A 13 28.17 -53.12 -4.98
N GLY A 14 27.37 -53.08 -3.91
CA GLY A 14 27.84 -52.70 -2.57
C GLY A 14 27.96 -51.20 -2.32
N VAL A 15 27.67 -50.35 -3.31
CA VAL A 15 27.64 -48.90 -3.17
C VAL A 15 26.19 -48.41 -3.07
N ARG A 16 25.92 -47.54 -2.08
CA ARG A 16 24.65 -46.83 -1.97
C ARG A 16 24.92 -45.34 -2.17
N LEU A 17 24.47 -44.80 -3.29
CA LEU A 17 24.43 -43.36 -3.51
C LEU A 17 23.09 -42.83 -2.99
N VAL A 18 23.14 -41.77 -2.18
CA VAL A 18 21.97 -41.01 -1.73
C VAL A 18 22.10 -39.63 -2.34
N ASP A 19 21.36 -39.36 -3.40
CA ASP A 19 21.25 -38.06 -4.05
C ASP A 19 19.91 -37.37 -3.71
N ILE A 20 19.77 -36.12 -4.17
CA ILE A 20 18.58 -35.30 -3.89
C ILE A 20 17.31 -35.97 -4.43
N GLU A 21 17.40 -36.63 -5.58
CA GLU A 21 16.29 -37.32 -6.22
C GLU A 21 15.86 -38.55 -5.41
N SER A 22 16.80 -39.38 -4.95
CA SER A 22 16.51 -40.52 -4.06
C SER A 22 15.92 -40.09 -2.71
N LEU A 23 16.37 -38.95 -2.18
CA LEU A 23 15.81 -38.35 -0.97
C LEU A 23 14.40 -37.82 -1.20
N ALA A 24 14.14 -37.18 -2.35
CA ALA A 24 12.82 -36.69 -2.73
C ALA A 24 11.80 -37.82 -2.92
N GLU A 25 12.19 -38.93 -3.58
CA GLU A 25 11.35 -40.12 -3.72
C GLU A 25 11.02 -40.76 -2.37
N ALA A 26 12.02 -40.91 -1.48
CA ALA A 26 11.82 -41.44 -0.14
C ALA A 26 10.91 -40.53 0.72
N SER A 27 10.98 -39.22 0.49
CA SER A 27 10.16 -38.20 1.19
C SER A 27 8.72 -38.12 0.66
N ALA A 28 8.43 -38.56 -0.56
CA ALA A 28 7.12 -38.37 -1.20
C ALA A 28 5.96 -39.10 -0.48
N GLY A 29 6.25 -40.12 0.33
CA GLY A 29 5.27 -40.85 1.14
C GLY A 29 5.27 -40.53 2.64
N ALA A 30 6.07 -39.56 3.09
CA ALA A 30 6.21 -39.23 4.52
C ALA A 30 5.03 -38.36 5.04
N PRO A 31 4.70 -38.40 6.34
CA PRO A 31 3.59 -37.63 6.95
C PRO A 31 3.72 -36.10 6.87
N MET A 32 4.80 -35.58 6.28
CA MET A 32 5.07 -34.14 6.15
C MET A 32 4.03 -33.38 5.33
N ALA A 33 3.08 -34.07 4.66
CA ALA A 33 2.00 -33.42 3.93
C ALA A 33 1.17 -32.46 4.81
N ALA A 34 0.89 -32.85 6.06
CA ALA A 34 0.12 -32.01 6.98
C ALA A 34 0.88 -30.74 7.39
N ASP A 35 2.19 -30.86 7.65
CA ASP A 35 3.06 -29.72 7.97
C ASP A 35 3.19 -28.78 6.77
N VAL A 36 3.35 -29.34 5.56
CA VAL A 36 3.41 -28.57 4.31
C VAL A 36 2.11 -27.81 4.07
N ASP A 37 0.95 -28.42 4.32
CA ASP A 37 -0.34 -27.73 4.18
C ASP A 37 -0.53 -26.63 5.24
N GLN A 38 0.01 -26.80 6.45
CA GLN A 38 0.05 -25.73 7.45
C GLN A 38 0.96 -24.57 7.01
N VAL A 39 2.16 -24.87 6.50
CA VAL A 39 3.08 -23.84 5.99
C VAL A 39 2.46 -23.11 4.80
N ARG A 40 1.82 -23.82 3.87
CA ARG A 40 1.14 -23.20 2.72
C ARG A 40 0.06 -22.22 3.15
N ARG A 41 -0.70 -22.52 4.21
CA ARG A 41 -1.70 -21.60 4.77
C ARG A 41 -1.04 -20.34 5.32
N ILE A 42 0.00 -20.49 6.15
CA ILE A 42 0.75 -19.35 6.70
C ILE A 42 1.28 -18.45 5.58
N VAL A 43 1.93 -19.05 4.56
CA VAL A 43 2.46 -18.28 3.42
C VAL A 43 1.34 -17.60 2.64
N SER A 44 0.20 -18.26 2.43
CA SER A 44 -0.94 -17.68 1.72
C SER A 44 -1.53 -16.49 2.48
N ASP A 45 -1.66 -16.60 3.80
CA ASP A 45 -2.15 -15.53 4.67
C ASP A 45 -1.19 -14.33 4.67
N GLU A 46 0.12 -14.58 4.74
CA GLU A 46 1.15 -13.53 4.70
C GLU A 46 1.21 -12.82 3.35
N VAL A 47 1.12 -13.58 2.24
CA VAL A 47 1.06 -13.00 0.89
C VAL A 47 -0.19 -12.13 0.71
N ALA A 48 -1.33 -12.56 1.26
CA ALA A 48 -2.56 -11.77 1.23
C ALA A 48 -2.42 -10.48 2.05
N ALA A 49 -1.87 -10.56 3.26
CA ALA A 49 -1.62 -9.42 4.14
C ALA A 49 -0.64 -8.42 3.51
N PHE A 50 0.48 -8.91 2.97
CA PHE A 50 1.46 -8.10 2.26
C PHE A 50 0.85 -7.41 1.03
N GLY A 51 0.06 -8.13 0.24
CA GLY A 51 -0.64 -7.56 -0.90
C GLY A 51 -1.63 -6.44 -0.53
N ALA A 52 -2.30 -6.56 0.62
CA ALA A 52 -3.16 -5.50 1.15
C ALA A 52 -2.35 -4.28 1.61
N ALA A 53 -1.21 -4.50 2.28
CA ALA A 53 -0.31 -3.42 2.69
C ALA A 53 0.24 -2.63 1.48
N LEU A 54 0.67 -3.32 0.42
CA LEU A 54 1.18 -2.68 -0.80
C LEU A 54 0.12 -1.80 -1.47
N LYS A 55 -1.14 -2.28 -1.54
CA LYS A 55 -2.26 -1.49 -2.07
C LYS A 55 -2.55 -0.25 -1.23
N ALA A 56 -2.49 -0.37 0.09
CA ALA A 56 -2.68 0.76 0.99
C ALA A 56 -1.60 1.83 0.78
N ALA A 57 -0.33 1.42 0.62
CA ALA A 57 0.78 2.32 0.31
C ALA A 57 0.58 3.09 -1.00
N HIS A 58 -0.07 2.49 -2.02
CA HIS A 58 -0.36 3.17 -3.29
C HIS A 58 -1.49 4.22 -3.21
N ILE A 59 -2.30 4.18 -2.15
CA ILE A 59 -3.49 5.03 -2.00
C ILE A 59 -3.23 6.24 -1.10
N THR A 60 -2.36 6.10 -0.11
CA THR A 60 -2.02 7.22 0.80
C THR A 60 -1.57 8.48 0.05
N PRO A 61 -0.69 8.41 -0.96
CA PRO A 61 -0.28 9.59 -1.72
C PRO A 61 -1.43 10.32 -2.41
N THR A 62 -2.42 9.57 -2.92
CA THR A 62 -3.62 10.13 -3.56
C THR A 62 -4.50 10.87 -2.55
N VAL A 63 -4.68 10.31 -1.34
CA VAL A 63 -5.44 10.96 -0.27
C VAL A 63 -4.77 12.25 0.21
N VAL A 64 -3.43 12.25 0.29
CA VAL A 64 -2.68 13.46 0.65
C VAL A 64 -2.84 14.52 -0.44
N ALA A 65 -2.64 14.18 -1.72
CA ALA A 65 -2.82 15.11 -2.83
C ALA A 65 -4.23 15.74 -2.86
N LEU A 66 -5.27 14.93 -2.62
CA LEU A 66 -6.66 15.42 -2.54
C LEU A 66 -6.85 16.45 -1.41
N ARG A 67 -6.24 16.21 -0.24
CA ARG A 67 -6.32 17.13 0.90
C ARG A 67 -5.54 18.41 0.65
N THR A 68 -4.38 18.33 0.01
CA THR A 68 -3.58 19.50 -0.38
C THR A 68 -4.38 20.39 -1.34
N MET A 69 -4.92 19.81 -2.42
CA MET A 69 -5.75 20.53 -3.39
C MET A 69 -6.92 21.25 -2.70
N ALA A 70 -7.61 20.58 -1.78
CA ALA A 70 -8.73 21.20 -1.07
C ALA A 70 -8.30 22.33 -0.13
N ALA A 71 -7.14 22.19 0.53
CA ALA A 71 -6.57 23.26 1.35
C ALA A 71 -6.22 24.49 0.49
N ASP A 72 -5.67 24.28 -0.71
CA ASP A 72 -5.34 25.36 -1.65
C ASP A 72 -6.61 26.07 -2.14
N VAL A 73 -7.67 25.31 -2.46
CA VAL A 73 -8.98 25.89 -2.81
C VAL A 73 -9.51 26.75 -1.66
N VAL A 74 -9.51 26.23 -0.43
CA VAL A 74 -9.94 27.01 0.74
C VAL A 74 -9.11 28.28 0.91
N ALA A 75 -7.78 28.19 0.79
CA ALA A 75 -6.90 29.35 0.92
C ALA A 75 -7.21 30.41 -0.14
N SER A 76 -7.42 30.00 -1.39
CA SER A 76 -7.76 30.90 -2.49
C SER A 76 -9.11 31.60 -2.28
N GLU A 77 -10.11 30.89 -1.74
CA GLU A 77 -11.44 31.43 -1.45
C GLU A 77 -11.43 32.43 -0.29
N ILE A 78 -10.65 32.16 0.77
CA ILE A 78 -10.48 33.10 1.88
C ILE A 78 -9.73 34.36 1.40
N ALA A 79 -8.67 34.22 0.60
CA ALA A 79 -7.99 35.37 0.03
C ALA A 79 -8.91 36.23 -0.86
N ARG A 80 -9.81 35.58 -1.62
CA ARG A 80 -10.82 36.29 -2.42
C ARG A 80 -11.85 37.01 -1.55
N LEU A 81 -12.27 36.40 -0.44
CA LEU A 81 -13.15 37.04 0.55
C LEU A 81 -12.49 38.29 1.14
N ASP A 82 -11.22 38.19 1.50
CA ASP A 82 -10.44 39.28 2.09
C ASP A 82 -10.35 40.49 1.13
N GLY A 83 -10.12 40.24 -0.16
CA GLY A 83 -10.10 41.29 -1.18
C GLY A 83 -11.48 41.92 -1.46
N ARG A 84 -12.57 41.14 -1.36
CA ARG A 84 -13.93 41.64 -1.61
C ARG A 84 -14.55 42.36 -0.42
N LEU A 85 -14.17 41.99 0.80
CA LEU A 85 -14.71 42.53 2.05
C LEU A 85 -13.56 43.01 2.97
N PRO A 86 -12.84 44.08 2.57
CA PRO A 86 -11.70 44.59 3.35
C PRO A 86 -12.12 45.14 4.73
N GLY A 87 -13.37 45.59 4.88
CA GLY A 87 -13.91 46.09 6.15
C GLY A 87 -14.55 45.03 7.06
N LEU A 88 -14.42 43.74 6.73
CA LEU A 88 -14.97 42.67 7.55
C LEU A 88 -14.17 42.55 8.86
N ASP A 89 -14.88 42.55 9.99
CA ASP A 89 -14.30 42.33 11.31
C ASP A 89 -13.58 40.98 11.41
N ASP A 90 -12.44 40.97 12.10
CA ASP A 90 -11.54 39.81 12.16
C ASP A 90 -12.20 38.60 12.85
N LYS A 91 -13.10 38.83 13.81
CA LYS A 91 -13.84 37.74 14.46
C LYS A 91 -14.78 37.05 13.48
N HIS A 92 -15.50 37.82 12.66
CA HIS A 92 -16.36 37.26 11.62
C HIS A 92 -15.54 36.57 10.52
N ARG A 93 -14.39 37.14 10.13
CA ARG A 93 -13.46 36.52 9.17
C ARG A 93 -12.98 35.15 9.66
N ALA A 94 -12.59 35.05 10.94
CA ALA A 94 -12.16 33.80 11.55
C ALA A 94 -13.29 32.76 11.57
N GLU A 95 -14.51 33.16 11.92
CA GLU A 95 -15.67 32.25 11.96
C GLU A 95 -16.03 31.71 10.57
N ILE A 96 -15.99 32.58 9.53
CA ILE A 96 -16.21 32.16 8.14
C ILE A 96 -15.12 31.18 7.70
N THR A 97 -13.85 31.51 7.97
CA THR A 97 -12.71 30.64 7.65
C THR A 97 -12.85 29.27 8.30
N GLN A 98 -13.19 29.23 9.58
CA GLN A 98 -13.39 27.98 10.31
C GLN A 98 -14.59 27.19 9.77
N THR A 99 -15.65 27.88 9.36
CA THR A 99 -16.84 27.25 8.76
C THR A 99 -16.51 26.61 7.42
N VAL A 100 -15.80 27.32 6.54
CA VAL A 100 -15.36 26.79 5.23
C VAL A 100 -14.47 25.57 5.41
N ARG A 101 -13.46 25.65 6.30
CA ARG A 101 -12.61 24.49 6.64
C ARG A 101 -13.41 23.30 7.12
N ARG A 102 -14.33 23.50 8.09
CA ARG A 102 -15.21 22.44 8.60
C ARG A 102 -16.09 21.82 7.52
N VAL A 103 -16.58 22.60 6.55
CA VAL A 103 -17.36 22.07 5.43
C VAL A 103 -16.49 21.17 4.56
N VAL A 104 -15.31 21.65 4.16
CA VAL A 104 -14.37 20.88 3.33
C VAL A 104 -13.92 19.60 4.03
N ASP A 105 -13.58 19.67 5.32
CA ASP A 105 -13.22 18.50 6.12
C ASP A 105 -14.33 17.46 6.15
N LYS A 106 -15.59 17.89 6.34
CA LYS A 106 -16.76 16.99 6.32
C LYS A 106 -16.98 16.38 4.93
N LEU A 107 -16.83 17.15 3.86
CA LEU A 107 -16.96 16.66 2.49
C LEU A 107 -15.87 15.65 2.13
N LEU A 108 -14.64 15.86 2.60
CA LEU A 108 -13.51 14.96 2.33
C LEU A 108 -13.44 13.76 3.26
N HIS A 109 -14.13 13.77 4.41
CA HIS A 109 -14.10 12.65 5.35
C HIS A 109 -14.61 11.35 4.71
N ALA A 110 -15.83 11.35 4.17
CA ALA A 110 -16.42 10.13 3.61
C ALA A 110 -15.65 9.57 2.40
N PRO A 111 -15.25 10.36 1.39
CA PRO A 111 -14.42 9.88 0.28
C PRO A 111 -13.08 9.32 0.74
N THR A 112 -12.37 10.02 1.64
CA THR A 112 -11.03 9.56 2.08
C THR A 112 -11.10 8.28 2.92
N VAL A 113 -12.15 8.09 3.73
CA VAL A 113 -12.40 6.83 4.44
C VAL A 113 -12.75 5.72 3.46
N ARG A 114 -13.66 5.99 2.50
CA ARG A 114 -14.11 4.98 1.53
C ARG A 114 -12.96 4.46 0.68
N VAL A 115 -12.04 5.33 0.31
CA VAL A 115 -10.84 5.00 -0.46
C VAL A 115 -9.90 4.07 0.29
N LYS A 116 -9.71 4.30 1.60
CA LYS A 116 -8.94 3.39 2.46
C LYS A 116 -9.62 2.03 2.64
N GLN A 117 -10.96 1.99 2.68
CA GLN A 117 -11.70 0.73 2.76
C GLN A 117 -11.58 -0.08 1.47
N LEU A 118 -11.77 0.57 0.32
CA LEU A 118 -11.70 -0.08 -0.99
C LEU A 118 -10.28 -0.55 -1.34
N ALA A 119 -9.25 0.09 -0.79
CA ALA A 119 -7.86 -0.38 -0.85
C ALA A 119 -7.69 -1.83 -0.36
N ALA A 120 -8.47 -2.20 0.66
CA ALA A 120 -8.42 -3.51 1.29
C ALA A 120 -9.21 -4.58 0.53
N GLU A 121 -10.00 -4.20 -0.49
CA GLU A 121 -10.82 -5.12 -1.28
C GLU A 121 -10.08 -5.62 -2.54
N PRO A 122 -10.38 -6.84 -3.03
CA PRO A 122 -9.90 -7.31 -4.34
C PRO A 122 -10.44 -6.40 -5.45
N GLY A 123 -9.54 -5.65 -6.13
CA GLY A 123 -9.89 -4.69 -7.18
C GLY A 123 -9.72 -3.21 -6.82
N GLY A 124 -9.34 -2.89 -5.57
CA GLY A 124 -9.15 -1.51 -5.08
C GLY A 124 -8.14 -0.63 -5.83
N ALA A 125 -7.24 -1.22 -6.61
CA ALA A 125 -6.21 -0.50 -7.37
C ALA A 125 -6.81 0.52 -8.35
N GLY A 126 -7.95 0.21 -8.98
CA GLY A 126 -8.61 1.12 -9.92
C GLY A 126 -9.23 2.35 -9.26
N TYR A 127 -9.46 2.33 -7.94
CA TYR A 127 -10.12 3.42 -7.24
C TYR A 127 -9.18 4.62 -6.99
N ALA A 128 -7.88 4.37 -6.82
CA ALA A 128 -6.87 5.42 -6.73
C ALA A 128 -6.77 6.21 -8.04
N ASP A 129 -6.78 5.50 -9.17
CA ASP A 129 -6.71 6.11 -10.50
C ASP A 129 -8.00 6.87 -10.85
N ALA A 130 -9.16 6.34 -10.43
CA ALA A 130 -10.43 7.03 -10.53
C ALA A 130 -10.41 8.36 -9.77
N LEU A 131 -9.87 8.39 -8.54
CA LEU A 131 -9.75 9.66 -7.78
C LEU A 131 -8.80 10.65 -8.44
N ARG A 132 -7.64 10.20 -8.92
CA ARG A 132 -6.69 11.07 -9.63
C ARG A 132 -7.36 11.73 -10.83
N THR A 133 -8.17 10.96 -11.56
CA THR A 133 -8.92 11.45 -12.72
C THR A 133 -10.07 12.38 -12.32
N LEU A 134 -10.88 12.00 -11.33
CA LEU A 134 -12.07 12.76 -10.91
C LEU A 134 -11.73 14.10 -10.28
N PHE A 135 -10.58 14.20 -9.62
CA PHE A 135 -10.13 15.41 -8.95
C PHE A 135 -8.94 16.09 -9.63
N ASP A 136 -8.55 15.63 -10.82
CA ASP A 136 -7.41 16.16 -11.60
C ASP A 136 -6.17 16.41 -10.72
N LEU A 137 -5.83 15.39 -9.92
CA LEU A 137 -4.77 15.51 -8.91
C LEU A 137 -3.41 15.61 -9.59
N ASP A 138 -2.65 16.63 -9.20
CA ASP A 138 -1.30 16.87 -9.71
C ASP A 138 -0.39 15.62 -9.51
N PRO A 139 0.12 15.01 -10.60
CA PRO A 139 1.01 13.87 -10.54
C PRO A 139 2.29 14.14 -9.74
N GLU A 140 2.81 15.38 -9.75
CA GLU A 140 4.02 15.72 -8.99
C GLU A 140 3.76 15.71 -7.49
N THR A 141 2.61 16.23 -7.05
CA THR A 141 2.20 16.18 -5.64
C THR A 141 2.06 14.73 -5.15
N VAL A 142 1.45 13.85 -5.96
CA VAL A 142 1.35 12.42 -5.64
C VAL A 142 2.74 11.76 -5.58
N ALA A 143 3.62 12.05 -6.54
CA ALA A 143 4.96 11.47 -6.61
C ALA A 143 5.87 11.97 -5.47
N ALA A 144 5.74 13.23 -5.05
CA ALA A 144 6.50 13.80 -3.96
C ALA A 144 6.16 13.13 -2.61
N VAL A 145 4.86 12.87 -2.36
CA VAL A 145 4.41 12.17 -1.16
C VAL A 145 4.86 10.71 -1.17
N SER A 146 4.74 10.03 -2.31
CA SER A 146 5.20 8.64 -2.46
C SER A 146 6.69 8.50 -2.15
N ARG A 147 7.53 9.41 -2.66
CA ARG A 147 8.98 9.45 -2.36
C ARG A 147 9.28 9.71 -0.88
N ALA A 148 8.47 10.53 -0.21
CA ALA A 148 8.65 10.83 1.21
C ALA A 148 8.33 9.62 2.10
N GLU A 149 7.31 8.82 1.75
CA GLU A 149 6.96 7.58 2.46
C GLU A 149 8.04 6.49 2.31
N ASP A 150 8.61 6.31 1.11
CA ASP A 150 9.73 5.37 0.90
C ASP A 150 10.96 5.72 1.76
N SER A 151 11.24 7.02 1.97
CA SER A 151 12.35 7.46 2.81
C SER A 151 12.11 7.27 4.31
N THR A 152 10.87 7.37 4.80
CA THR A 152 10.55 7.12 6.22
C THR A 152 10.47 5.63 6.56
N GLU A 153 10.18 4.77 5.58
CA GLU A 153 10.22 3.32 5.76
C GLU A 153 11.65 2.75 5.74
N LYS A 154 12.54 3.35 4.94
CA LYS A 154 13.97 2.97 4.90
C LYS A 154 14.73 3.31 6.18
N ASP A 155 14.28 4.31 6.93
CA ASP A 155 14.86 4.73 8.22
C ASP A 155 14.37 3.86 9.41
N ARG A 156 13.38 2.99 9.17
CA ARG A 156 12.84 2.02 10.17
C ARG A 156 13.44 0.62 10.05
N GLY A 157 14.67 0.49 9.53
CA GLY A 157 15.41 -0.78 9.40
C GLY A 157 15.50 -1.59 10.71
N PRO A 158 15.63 -2.92 10.61
CA PRO A 158 15.01 -3.88 11.52
C PRO A 158 15.65 -3.87 12.92
N ALA A 159 14.79 -3.94 13.94
CA ALA A 159 15.16 -4.26 15.32
C ALA A 159 15.33 -5.77 15.51
#